data_AF-A0A813XSY6-F1
#
_entry.id   AF-A0A813XSY6-F1
#
_cell.length_a   1.000
_cell.length_b   1.000
_cell.length_c   1.000
_cell.angle_alpha   90.00
_cell.angle_beta   90.00
_cell.angle_gamma   90.00
#
_symmetry.space_group_name_H-M   'P 1'
#
loop_
_entity.id
_entity.type
_entity.pdbx_description
1 polymer ?
#
loop_
_entity_poly.entity_id
_entity_poly.type
_entity_poly.pdbx_seq_one_letter_code
_entity_poly.pdbx_strand_id
1 'polypeptide(L)'
;MILIIDYIGIVLEFFVFQNMHIQKRAVGTSVCNGFLQESSILNEQKKHKCWRRFMNERAINRAYIPTPHEHVANCLTHGCLIVPSFIAAQRLISRAKTPEQYWSSIIYGNALILLFSFSTVFHCSCFHPTYRDSQLRHLLHRIDRAVIYIFISSSYTPWLLLRSTQTISTTTTITIVWIMALLGITFQILFHERYKLLETCCYIIVGLLPAIVIIDMVEYDGLFEMGVGGFVFLSGVFFFKSDGIIPFAHAIWHCFVFLGAAIHYYAVYNYLIVPTSQKIDSMTRNNSPLIK
;
A
#
# COMPACT_ATOMS: atom_id res chain seq x y z
N MET A 1 -9.83 12.13 -13.40
CA MET A 1 -10.97 11.25 -13.04
C MET A 1 -11.09 10.07 -14.00
N ILE A 2 -11.20 10.30 -15.31
CA ILE A 2 -11.30 9.24 -16.35
C ILE A 2 -10.15 8.22 -16.26
N LEU A 3 -8.89 8.66 -16.23
CA LEU A 3 -7.72 7.77 -16.11
C LEU A 3 -7.71 6.91 -14.83
N ILE A 4 -8.29 7.40 -13.73
CA ILE A 4 -8.36 6.65 -12.46
C ILE A 4 -9.48 5.62 -12.55
N ILE A 5 -10.63 5.98 -13.13
CA ILE A 5 -11.75 5.05 -13.35
C ILE A 5 -11.36 3.94 -14.32
N ASP A 6 -10.70 4.28 -15.42
CA ASP A 6 -10.20 3.31 -16.41
C ASP A 6 -9.16 2.37 -15.77
N TYR A 7 -8.25 2.90 -14.94
CA TYR A 7 -7.28 2.09 -14.23
C TYR A 7 -7.91 1.17 -13.18
N ILE A 8 -8.90 1.65 -12.42
CA ILE A 8 -9.69 0.82 -11.51
C ILE A 8 -10.42 -0.28 -12.28
N GLY A 9 -10.98 0.04 -13.45
CA GLY A 9 -11.58 -0.92 -14.37
C GLY A 9 -10.58 -2.00 -14.80
N ILE A 10 -9.39 -1.62 -15.25
CA ILE A 10 -8.31 -2.55 -15.64
C ILE A 10 -7.88 -3.43 -14.45
N VAL A 11 -7.75 -2.85 -13.25
CA VAL A 11 -7.40 -3.58 -12.03
C VAL A 11 -8.50 -4.59 -11.68
N LEU A 12 -9.77 -4.19 -11.72
CA LEU A 12 -10.92 -5.06 -11.48
C LEU A 12 -11.08 -6.15 -12.55
N GLU A 13 -10.87 -5.84 -13.83
CA GLU A 13 -10.86 -6.82 -14.92
C GLU A 13 -9.72 -7.81 -14.77
N PHE A 14 -8.52 -7.36 -14.41
CA PHE A 14 -7.40 -8.24 -14.07
C PHE A 14 -7.76 -9.17 -12.90
N PHE A 15 -8.46 -8.67 -11.88
CA PHE A 15 -8.95 -9.48 -10.76
C PHE A 15 -9.94 -10.56 -11.19
N VAL A 16 -10.91 -10.20 -12.04
CA VAL A 16 -11.88 -11.14 -12.61
C VAL A 16 -11.16 -12.18 -13.47
N PHE A 17 -10.20 -11.74 -14.29
CA PHE A 17 -9.42 -12.59 -15.19
C PHE A 17 -8.52 -13.58 -14.44
N GLN A 18 -7.81 -13.15 -13.39
CA GLN A 18 -6.99 -14.01 -12.53
C GLN A 18 -7.81 -15.11 -11.85
N ASN A 19 -9.07 -14.82 -11.49
CA ASN A 19 -9.99 -15.82 -10.94
C ASN A 19 -10.57 -16.75 -12.01
N MET A 20 -10.86 -16.26 -13.22
CA MET A 20 -11.44 -17.07 -14.30
C MET A 20 -10.44 -18.02 -14.97
N HIS A 21 -9.18 -17.62 -15.17
CA HIS A 21 -8.18 -18.46 -15.87
C HIS A 21 -7.72 -19.69 -15.08
N ILE A 22 -8.12 -19.82 -13.82
CA ILE A 22 -7.87 -21.00 -12.98
C ILE A 22 -8.65 -22.23 -13.48
N GLN A 23 -9.72 -22.06 -14.26
CA GLN A 23 -10.52 -23.17 -14.82
C GLN A 23 -10.01 -23.73 -16.16
N LYS A 24 -9.04 -23.09 -16.84
CA LYS A 24 -8.73 -23.39 -18.27
C LYS A 24 -7.28 -23.77 -18.63
N ARG A 25 -6.39 -24.09 -17.69
CA ARG A 25 -5.04 -24.59 -18.05
C ARG A 25 -4.94 -26.12 -18.03
N ALA A 26 -5.59 -26.74 -19.02
CA ALA A 26 -5.32 -28.11 -19.45
C ALA A 26 -5.72 -28.29 -20.93
N VAL A 27 -5.06 -27.59 -21.87
CA VAL A 27 -5.12 -27.96 -23.30
C VAL A 27 -3.77 -27.64 -23.92
N GLY A 28 -3.10 -28.67 -24.45
CA GLY A 28 -1.78 -28.61 -25.05
C GLY A 28 -1.77 -28.07 -26.48
N THR A 29 -0.59 -27.96 -27.08
CA THR A 29 -0.41 -27.92 -28.53
C THR A 29 0.99 -28.36 -28.95
N SER A 30 1.02 -28.88 -30.18
CA SER A 30 2.00 -29.75 -30.82
C SER A 30 3.21 -29.05 -31.43
N VAL A 31 4.21 -29.90 -31.72
CA VAL A 31 5.56 -29.77 -32.25
C VAL A 31 5.63 -29.29 -33.71
N CYS A 32 6.55 -28.37 -34.03
CA CYS A 32 7.51 -28.47 -35.16
C CYS A 32 8.52 -27.30 -35.21
N ASN A 33 9.81 -27.62 -35.02
CA ASN A 33 11.04 -27.07 -35.63
C ASN A 33 12.23 -27.50 -34.72
N GLY A 34 13.24 -28.18 -35.26
CA GLY A 34 13.91 -29.27 -34.51
C GLY A 34 15.40 -29.18 -34.20
N PHE A 35 16.03 -28.00 -34.06
CA PHE A 35 17.41 -27.99 -33.50
C PHE A 35 17.80 -26.68 -32.81
N LEU A 36 17.55 -25.51 -33.43
CA LEU A 36 17.71 -24.22 -32.74
C LEU A 36 16.67 -24.05 -31.63
N GLN A 37 15.44 -24.51 -31.89
CA GLN A 37 14.34 -24.49 -30.94
C GLN A 37 14.56 -25.46 -29.77
N GLU A 38 15.27 -26.58 -29.95
CA GLU A 38 15.56 -27.51 -28.87
C GLU A 38 16.58 -26.91 -27.89
N SER A 39 17.61 -26.23 -28.41
CA SER A 39 18.57 -25.50 -27.57
C SER A 39 17.91 -24.33 -26.81
N SER A 40 17.00 -23.58 -27.45
CA SER A 40 16.26 -22.50 -26.80
C SER A 40 15.23 -23.02 -25.80
N ILE A 41 14.54 -24.13 -26.11
CA ILE A 41 13.59 -24.79 -25.21
C ILE A 41 14.31 -25.36 -23.99
N LEU A 42 15.46 -26.01 -24.17
CA LEU A 42 16.26 -26.52 -23.05
C LEU A 42 16.79 -25.39 -22.17
N ASN A 43 17.17 -24.27 -22.78
CA ASN A 43 17.62 -23.09 -22.04
C ASN A 43 16.45 -22.41 -21.30
N GLU A 44 15.27 -22.30 -21.94
CA GLU A 44 14.03 -21.85 -21.30
C GLU A 44 13.57 -22.79 -20.19
N GLN A 45 13.65 -24.10 -20.37
CA GLN A 45 13.30 -25.08 -19.35
C GLN A 45 14.26 -25.04 -18.17
N LYS A 46 15.58 -24.90 -18.41
CA LYS A 46 16.58 -24.66 -17.36
C LYS A 46 16.31 -23.35 -16.63
N LYS A 47 16.00 -22.28 -17.37
CA LYS A 47 15.63 -20.98 -16.80
C LYS A 47 14.36 -21.10 -15.96
N HIS A 48 13.30 -21.71 -16.47
CA HIS A 48 12.05 -21.99 -15.74
C HIS A 48 12.27 -22.82 -14.47
N LYS A 49 13.12 -23.86 -14.54
CA LYS A 49 13.48 -24.69 -13.39
C LYS A 49 14.30 -23.90 -12.36
N CYS A 50 15.18 -23.01 -12.81
CA CYS A 50 15.93 -22.08 -11.97
C CYS A 50 15.01 -21.04 -11.30
N TRP A 51 14.00 -20.50 -11.99
CA TRP A 51 13.06 -19.54 -11.42
C TRP A 51 12.14 -20.15 -10.38
N ARG A 52 11.63 -21.37 -10.62
CA ARG A 52 10.76 -22.07 -9.65
C ARG A 52 11.42 -22.28 -8.28
N ARG A 53 12.75 -22.35 -8.20
CA ARG A 53 13.47 -22.53 -6.92
C ARG A 53 13.29 -21.35 -5.94
N PHE A 54 12.92 -20.18 -6.46
CA PHE A 54 12.71 -18.97 -5.67
C PHE A 54 11.23 -18.61 -5.49
N MET A 55 10.31 -19.37 -6.09
CA MET A 55 8.89 -19.08 -6.02
C MET A 55 8.25 -19.84 -4.85
N ASN A 56 7.46 -19.14 -4.06
CA ASN A 56 6.54 -19.78 -3.13
C ASN A 56 5.41 -20.52 -3.85
N GLU A 57 4.76 -21.45 -3.14
CA GLU A 57 3.52 -22.02 -3.64
C GLU A 57 2.38 -20.99 -3.62
N ARG A 58 1.47 -21.08 -4.59
CA ARG A 58 0.31 -20.19 -4.67
C ARG A 58 -0.58 -20.35 -3.43
N ALA A 59 -0.92 -19.21 -2.83
CA ALA A 59 -1.68 -19.13 -1.58
C ALA A 59 -3.20 -19.12 -1.83
N ILE A 60 -3.73 -20.10 -2.57
CA ILE A 60 -5.17 -20.23 -2.83
C ILE A 60 -5.83 -20.81 -1.58
N ASN A 61 -6.74 -20.07 -0.95
CA ASN A 61 -7.50 -20.46 0.26
C ASN A 61 -6.65 -20.91 1.47
N ARG A 62 -5.36 -20.54 1.51
CA ARG A 62 -4.42 -20.81 2.60
C ARG A 62 -3.45 -19.65 2.76
N ALA A 63 -2.82 -19.52 3.92
CA ALA A 63 -1.82 -18.48 4.16
C ALA A 63 -0.70 -18.47 3.12
N TYR A 64 -0.16 -17.29 2.84
CA TYR A 64 1.10 -17.16 2.11
C TYR A 64 2.24 -17.83 2.92
N ILE A 65 3.02 -18.68 2.26
CA ILE A 65 4.16 -19.38 2.85
C ILE A 65 5.41 -19.00 2.03
N PRO A 66 6.24 -18.07 2.53
CA PRO A 66 7.44 -17.62 1.82
C PRO A 66 8.52 -18.71 1.76
N THR A 67 9.32 -18.70 0.69
CA THR A 67 10.62 -19.39 0.69
C THR A 67 11.62 -18.70 1.63
N PRO A 68 12.73 -19.34 2.05
CA PRO A 68 13.72 -18.69 2.91
C PRO A 68 14.26 -17.36 2.35
N HIS A 69 14.46 -17.28 1.02
CA HIS A 69 14.92 -16.07 0.35
C HIS A 69 13.87 -14.97 0.37
N GLU A 70 12.60 -15.30 0.06
CA GLU A 70 11.50 -14.33 0.12
C GLU A 70 11.28 -13.85 1.54
N HIS A 71 11.52 -14.72 2.52
CA HIS A 71 11.38 -14.36 3.92
C HIS A 71 12.37 -13.27 4.35
N VAL A 72 13.65 -13.44 3.97
CA VAL A 72 14.69 -12.41 4.16
C VAL A 72 14.31 -11.12 3.42
N ALA A 73 13.86 -11.22 2.17
CA ALA A 73 13.47 -10.05 1.38
C ALA A 73 12.30 -9.28 2.03
N ASN A 74 11.26 -9.98 2.49
CA ASN A 74 10.11 -9.37 3.17
C ASN A 74 10.54 -8.66 4.48
N CYS A 75 11.44 -9.28 5.26
CA CYS A 75 11.95 -8.66 6.48
C CYS A 75 12.83 -7.44 6.20
N LEU A 76 13.74 -7.52 5.22
CA LEU A 76 14.64 -6.41 4.90
C LEU A 76 13.90 -5.20 4.34
N THR A 77 12.92 -5.42 3.46
CA THR A 77 12.16 -4.35 2.80
C THR A 77 11.37 -3.48 3.77
N HIS A 78 10.79 -4.03 4.84
CA HIS A 78 10.12 -3.24 5.89
C HIS A 78 11.04 -2.90 7.06
N GLY A 79 11.92 -3.81 7.45
CA GLY A 79 12.79 -3.65 8.62
C GLY A 79 13.74 -2.47 8.50
N CYS A 80 14.27 -2.22 7.30
CA CYS A 80 15.12 -1.06 7.05
C CYS A 80 14.37 0.28 7.15
N LEU A 81 13.04 0.27 7.09
CA LEU A 81 12.17 1.45 7.10
C LEU A 81 11.66 1.83 8.50
N ILE A 82 11.88 0.97 9.51
CA ILE A 82 11.52 1.28 10.90
C ILE A 82 12.21 2.57 11.36
N VAL A 83 13.55 2.64 11.28
CA VAL A 83 14.29 3.84 11.72
C VAL A 83 13.89 5.10 10.92
N PRO A 84 13.85 5.07 9.57
CA PRO A 84 13.29 6.17 8.78
C PRO A 84 11.88 6.60 9.21
N SER A 85 11.00 5.67 9.59
CA SER A 85 9.63 6.01 10.02
C SER A 85 9.59 6.78 11.35
N PHE A 86 10.46 6.44 12.31
CA PHE A 86 10.61 7.22 13.54
C PHE A 86 11.12 8.64 13.26
N ILE A 87 12.13 8.76 12.39
CA ILE A 87 12.68 10.06 11.99
C ILE A 87 11.59 10.88 11.28
N ALA A 88 10.84 10.27 10.36
CA ALA A 88 9.72 10.88 9.65
C ALA A 88 8.64 11.41 10.61
N ALA A 89 8.21 10.58 11.57
CA ALA A 89 7.25 10.98 12.60
C ALA A 89 7.77 12.16 13.43
N GLN A 90 9.01 12.08 13.92
CA GLN A 90 9.64 13.16 14.69
C GLN A 90 9.72 14.47 13.89
N ARG A 91 10.05 14.39 12.60
CA ARG A 91 10.13 15.56 11.71
C ARG A 91 8.77 16.24 11.54
N LEU A 92 7.69 15.47 11.33
CA LEU A 92 6.34 16.02 11.27
C LEU A 92 5.97 16.74 12.58
N ILE A 93 6.16 16.06 13.72
CA ILE A 93 5.84 16.60 15.05
C ILE A 93 6.62 17.88 15.35
N SER A 94 7.93 17.90 15.06
CA SER A 94 8.79 19.06 15.30
C SER A 94 8.43 20.29 14.44
N ARG A 95 7.83 20.05 13.27
CA ARG A 95 7.48 21.11 12.31
C ARG A 95 6.08 21.68 12.57
N ALA A 96 5.20 20.91 13.21
CA ALA A 96 3.85 21.35 13.56
C ALA A 96 3.85 22.62 14.42
N LYS A 97 2.98 23.58 14.05
CA LYS A 97 2.81 24.87 14.72
C LYS A 97 1.40 25.09 15.25
N THR A 98 0.41 24.34 14.76
CA THR A 98 -0.97 24.38 15.26
C THR A 98 -1.36 23.05 15.91
N PRO A 99 -2.39 23.02 16.79
CA PRO A 99 -2.90 21.78 17.36
C PRO A 99 -3.32 20.76 16.29
N GLU A 100 -3.93 21.21 15.20
CA GLU A 100 -4.36 20.36 14.09
C GLU A 100 -3.16 19.74 13.37
N GLN A 101 -2.11 20.52 13.14
CA GLN A 101 -0.87 19.99 12.55
C GLN A 101 -0.20 18.99 13.48
N TYR A 102 -0.22 19.26 14.79
CA TYR A 102 0.36 18.38 15.80
C TYR A 102 -0.36 17.02 15.85
N TRP A 103 -1.69 17.03 16.00
CA TRP A 103 -2.48 15.79 16.01
C TRP A 103 -2.40 15.02 14.69
N SER A 104 -2.43 15.73 13.55
CA SER A 104 -2.23 15.09 12.24
C SER A 104 -0.86 14.41 12.14
N SER A 105 0.19 15.06 12.66
CA SER A 105 1.55 14.54 12.69
C SER A 105 1.69 13.31 13.58
N ILE A 106 1.05 13.33 14.76
CA ILE A 106 1.04 12.20 15.69
C ILE A 106 0.33 10.99 15.08
N ILE A 107 -0.88 11.19 14.54
CA ILE A 107 -1.69 10.11 13.97
C ILE A 107 -0.97 9.47 12.77
N TYR A 108 -0.54 10.29 11.80
CA TYR A 108 0.09 9.77 10.59
C TYR A 108 1.50 9.22 10.85
N GLY A 109 2.31 9.90 11.68
CA GLY A 109 3.65 9.46 12.05
C GLY A 109 3.65 8.12 12.79
N ASN A 110 2.73 7.94 13.76
CA ASN A 110 2.61 6.65 14.44
C ASN A 110 2.13 5.54 13.50
N ALA A 111 1.19 5.84 12.59
CA ALA A 111 0.74 4.85 11.62
C ALA A 111 1.87 4.34 10.70
N LEU A 112 2.80 5.22 10.29
CA LEU A 112 4.03 4.82 9.58
C LEU A 112 4.89 3.86 10.41
N ILE A 113 5.14 4.19 11.68
CA ILE A 113 5.91 3.34 12.59
C ILE A 113 5.25 1.97 12.75
N LEU A 114 3.93 1.95 12.99
CA LEU A 114 3.17 0.71 13.15
C LEU A 114 3.24 -0.15 11.89
N LEU A 115 3.09 0.45 10.70
CA LEU A 115 3.11 -0.25 9.41
C LEU A 115 4.42 -1.01 9.21
N PHE A 116 5.56 -0.34 9.39
CA PHE A 116 6.86 -0.99 9.16
C PHE A 116 7.22 -1.93 10.32
N SER A 117 6.88 -1.59 11.56
CA SER A 117 7.23 -2.39 12.73
C SER A 117 6.45 -3.70 12.79
N PHE A 118 5.12 -3.67 12.68
CA PHE A 118 4.31 -4.89 12.80
C PHE A 118 4.53 -5.84 11.62
N SER A 119 4.70 -5.32 10.40
CA SER A 119 5.07 -6.12 9.25
C SER A 119 6.43 -6.79 9.45
N THR A 120 7.43 -6.06 9.94
CA THR A 120 8.74 -6.63 10.23
C THR A 120 8.66 -7.68 11.33
N VAL A 121 7.96 -7.43 12.43
CA VAL A 121 7.80 -8.41 13.53
C VAL A 121 7.08 -9.66 13.04
N PHE A 122 6.02 -9.52 12.26
CA PHE A 122 5.30 -10.65 11.67
C PHE A 122 6.22 -11.48 10.77
N HIS A 123 6.91 -10.85 9.82
CA HIS A 123 7.82 -11.57 8.95
C HIS A 123 8.97 -12.18 9.75
N CYS A 124 9.67 -11.45 10.62
CA CYS A 124 10.73 -12.02 11.45
C CYS A 124 10.27 -13.24 12.28
N SER A 125 9.01 -13.27 12.73
CA SER A 125 8.46 -14.39 13.48
C SER A 125 8.42 -15.71 12.69
N CYS A 126 8.39 -15.69 11.34
CA CYS A 126 8.36 -16.94 10.57
C CYS A 126 9.76 -17.55 10.34
N PHE A 127 10.85 -16.91 10.76
CA PHE A 127 12.19 -17.52 10.75
C PHE A 127 12.34 -18.62 11.80
N HIS A 128 11.61 -18.50 12.91
CA HIS A 128 11.78 -19.41 14.02
C HIS A 128 10.87 -20.64 13.86
N PRO A 129 11.42 -21.86 13.78
CA PRO A 129 10.62 -23.08 13.57
C PRO A 129 9.52 -23.26 14.62
N THR A 130 9.81 -22.88 15.87
CA THR A 130 8.88 -22.95 17.01
C THR A 130 7.65 -22.06 16.87
N TYR A 131 7.73 -20.94 16.14
CA TYR A 131 6.61 -20.01 15.97
C TYR A 131 5.81 -20.24 14.69
N ARG A 132 6.24 -21.18 13.84
CA ARG A 132 5.64 -21.44 12.52
C ARG A 132 4.14 -21.74 12.59
N ASP A 133 3.67 -22.36 13.68
CA ASP A 133 2.26 -22.70 13.90
C ASP A 133 1.72 -22.16 15.25
N SER A 134 2.36 -21.11 15.77
CA SER A 134 1.98 -20.53 17.05
C SER A 134 0.77 -19.60 16.95
N GLN A 135 -0.04 -19.53 18.01
CA GLN A 135 -1.11 -18.53 18.13
C GLN A 135 -0.58 -17.10 18.00
N LEU A 136 0.65 -16.85 18.48
CA LEU A 136 1.33 -15.57 18.35
C LEU A 136 1.52 -15.16 16.88
N ARG A 137 1.96 -16.08 16.02
CA ARG A 137 2.12 -15.80 14.58
C ARG A 137 0.78 -15.44 13.93
N HIS A 138 -0.30 -16.16 14.26
CA HIS A 138 -1.64 -15.83 13.76
C HIS A 138 -2.11 -14.45 14.23
N LEU A 139 -1.82 -14.08 15.48
CA LEU A 139 -2.12 -12.75 16.01
C LEU A 139 -1.31 -11.67 15.28
N LEU A 140 0.00 -11.86 15.12
CA LEU A 140 0.88 -10.92 14.40
C LEU A 140 0.44 -10.74 12.95
N HIS A 141 0.04 -11.82 12.27
CA HIS A 141 -0.49 -11.74 10.90
C HIS A 141 -1.80 -10.95 10.82
N ARG A 142 -2.69 -11.10 11.80
CA ARG A 142 -3.93 -10.32 11.89
C ARG A 142 -3.63 -8.85 12.13
N ILE A 143 -2.68 -8.54 13.03
CA ILE A 143 -2.27 -7.17 13.35
C ILE A 143 -1.64 -6.51 12.12
N ASP A 144 -0.68 -7.17 11.46
CA ASP A 144 -0.02 -6.66 10.25
C ASP A 144 -1.05 -6.22 9.19
N ARG A 145 -2.06 -7.06 8.95
CA ARG A 145 -3.13 -6.75 7.98
C ARG A 145 -4.13 -5.69 8.49
N ALA A 146 -4.38 -5.63 9.80
CA ALA A 146 -5.23 -4.59 10.39
C ALA A 146 -4.57 -3.21 10.32
N VAL A 147 -3.24 -3.14 10.49
CA VAL A 147 -2.48 -1.89 10.45
C VAL A 147 -2.56 -1.21 9.08
N ILE A 148 -2.79 -1.95 7.99
CA ILE A 148 -3.05 -1.36 6.67
C ILE A 148 -4.27 -0.42 6.69
N TYR A 149 -5.36 -0.80 7.37
CA TYR A 149 -6.54 0.07 7.49
C TYR A 149 -6.24 1.34 8.29
N ILE A 150 -5.49 1.20 9.40
CA ILE A 150 -5.04 2.33 10.23
C ILE A 150 -4.16 3.26 9.41
N PHE A 151 -3.25 2.71 8.61
CA PHE A 151 -2.34 3.48 7.78
C PHE A 151 -3.10 4.29 6.72
N ILE A 152 -4.04 3.67 6.01
CA ILE A 152 -4.87 4.36 5.00
C ILE A 152 -5.71 5.48 5.66
N SER A 153 -6.37 5.23 6.79
CA SER A 153 -7.16 6.28 7.45
C SER A 153 -6.29 7.42 7.98
N SER A 154 -5.11 7.08 8.52
CA SER A 154 -4.16 8.04 9.04
C SER A 154 -3.52 8.88 7.94
N SER A 155 -3.27 8.32 6.74
CA SER A 155 -2.72 9.10 5.61
C SER A 155 -3.67 10.17 5.09
N TYR A 156 -4.98 9.99 5.26
CA TYR A 156 -5.98 11.00 4.91
C TYR A 156 -6.21 12.06 5.98
N THR A 157 -5.86 11.77 7.24
CA THR A 157 -6.14 12.66 8.37
C THR A 157 -5.52 14.06 8.20
N PRO A 158 -4.24 14.22 7.80
CA PRO A 158 -3.66 15.55 7.57
C PRO A 158 -4.43 16.35 6.51
N TRP A 159 -4.88 15.72 5.44
CA TRP A 159 -5.62 16.38 4.36
C TRP A 159 -6.97 16.88 4.86
N LEU A 160 -7.72 16.01 5.56
CA LEU A 160 -9.07 16.34 6.01
C LEU A 160 -9.08 17.29 7.21
N LEU A 161 -8.02 17.33 8.03
CA LEU A 161 -7.95 18.21 9.19
C LEU A 161 -7.36 19.59 8.86
N LEU A 162 -6.46 19.68 7.86
CA LEU A 162 -5.69 20.90 7.58
C LEU A 162 -6.18 21.66 6.34
N ARG A 163 -7.03 21.06 5.51
CA ARG A 163 -7.61 21.71 4.34
C ARG A 163 -9.12 21.81 4.42
N SER A 164 -9.65 22.78 3.70
CA SER A 164 -11.07 22.96 3.46
C SER A 164 -11.45 22.49 2.06
N THR A 165 -12.67 21.99 1.99
CA THR A 165 -13.40 21.59 0.77
C THR A 165 -14.49 22.61 0.48
N GLN A 166 -14.93 22.68 -0.78
CA GLN A 166 -15.91 23.67 -1.21
C GLN A 166 -17.34 23.29 -0.80
N THR A 167 -17.67 22.01 -0.87
CA THR A 167 -19.06 21.53 -0.78
C THR A 167 -19.28 20.50 0.33
N ILE A 168 -18.32 19.60 0.54
CA ILE A 168 -18.45 18.49 1.48
C ILE A 168 -17.81 18.86 2.82
N SER A 169 -18.36 18.40 3.96
CA SER A 169 -17.74 18.62 5.28
C SER A 169 -16.55 17.68 5.51
N THR A 170 -15.35 18.25 5.73
CA THR A 170 -14.15 17.46 6.02
C THR A 170 -14.25 16.67 7.33
N THR A 171 -14.92 17.22 8.36
CA THR A 171 -15.20 16.55 9.63
C THR A 171 -16.10 15.32 9.45
N THR A 172 -17.08 15.41 8.56
CA THR A 172 -17.93 14.26 8.24
C THR A 172 -17.12 13.20 7.50
N THR A 173 -16.30 13.61 6.53
CA THR A 173 -15.46 12.69 5.76
C THR A 173 -14.45 11.96 6.63
N ILE A 174 -13.72 12.65 7.52
CA ILE A 174 -12.76 11.99 8.42
C ILE A 174 -13.45 10.96 9.31
N THR A 175 -14.66 11.26 9.80
CA THR A 175 -15.45 10.31 10.59
C THR A 175 -15.80 9.06 9.78
N ILE A 176 -16.26 9.24 8.55
CA ILE A 176 -16.57 8.13 7.64
C ILE A 176 -15.32 7.29 7.35
N VAL A 177 -14.17 7.91 7.08
CA VAL A 177 -12.90 7.19 6.82
C VAL A 177 -12.53 6.30 8.00
N TRP A 178 -12.57 6.83 9.22
CA TRP A 178 -12.22 6.06 10.42
C TRP A 178 -13.25 4.98 10.76
N ILE A 179 -14.55 5.21 10.53
CA ILE A 179 -15.58 4.16 10.65
C ILE A 179 -15.30 3.04 9.64
N MET A 180 -15.01 3.36 8.38
CA MET A 180 -14.68 2.35 7.37
C MET A 180 -13.43 1.56 7.75
N ALA A 181 -12.41 2.22 8.31
CA ALA A 181 -11.21 1.55 8.81
C ALA A 181 -11.53 0.59 9.96
N LEU A 182 -12.35 1.01 10.94
CA LEU A 182 -12.78 0.15 12.05
C LEU A 182 -13.60 -1.05 11.58
N LEU A 183 -14.50 -0.85 10.62
CA LEU A 183 -15.26 -1.94 9.99
C LEU A 183 -14.33 -2.90 9.24
N GLY A 184 -13.36 -2.37 8.50
CA GLY A 184 -12.34 -3.16 7.80
C GLY A 184 -11.48 -3.99 8.75
N ILE A 185 -11.02 -3.40 9.85
CA ILE A 185 -10.27 -4.10 10.92
C ILE A 185 -11.12 -5.21 11.54
N THR A 186 -12.38 -4.90 11.86
CA THR A 186 -13.31 -5.88 12.44
C THR A 186 -13.54 -7.04 11.49
N PHE A 187 -13.81 -6.75 10.21
CA PHE A 187 -13.93 -7.76 9.16
C PHE A 187 -12.65 -8.61 9.07
N GLN A 188 -11.48 -7.98 9.10
CA GLN A 188 -10.20 -8.66 9.00
C GLN A 188 -9.92 -9.61 10.17
N ILE A 189 -10.33 -9.23 11.37
CA ILE A 189 -10.17 -10.06 12.58
C ILE A 189 -11.16 -11.24 12.55
N LEU A 190 -12.41 -11.01 12.15
CA LEU A 190 -13.47 -12.02 12.14
C LEU A 190 -13.34 -13.03 11.00
N PHE A 191 -12.97 -12.57 9.80
CA PHE A 191 -12.94 -13.37 8.58
C PHE A 191 -11.52 -13.59 8.03
N HIS A 192 -10.52 -13.57 8.91
CA HIS A 192 -9.11 -13.71 8.58
C HIS A 192 -8.85 -14.81 7.53
N GLU A 193 -8.26 -14.43 6.40
CA GLU A 193 -7.92 -15.27 5.24
C GLU A 193 -9.08 -15.99 4.50
N ARG A 194 -10.31 -15.88 4.98
CA ARG A 194 -11.46 -16.59 4.39
C ARG A 194 -11.91 -15.98 3.07
N TYR A 195 -11.92 -14.65 2.97
CA TYR A 195 -12.42 -13.92 1.79
C TYR A 195 -11.37 -12.96 1.22
N LYS A 196 -10.25 -13.51 0.73
CA LYS A 196 -9.07 -12.74 0.28
C LYS A 196 -9.36 -11.70 -0.80
N LEU A 197 -10.32 -11.94 -1.69
CA LEU A 197 -10.70 -10.95 -2.72
C LEU A 197 -11.47 -9.79 -2.09
N LEU A 198 -12.50 -10.10 -1.29
CA LEU A 198 -13.32 -9.09 -0.61
C LEU A 198 -12.45 -8.19 0.27
N GLU A 199 -11.51 -8.77 1.00
CA GLU A 199 -10.57 -8.00 1.81
C GLU A 199 -9.72 -7.03 0.97
N THR A 200 -9.24 -7.46 -0.21
CA THR A 200 -8.51 -6.58 -1.13
C THR A 200 -9.41 -5.45 -1.64
N CYS A 201 -10.67 -5.75 -1.97
CA CYS A 201 -11.65 -4.75 -2.37
C CYS A 201 -11.92 -3.74 -1.23
N CYS A 202 -12.02 -4.20 0.02
CA CYS A 202 -12.17 -3.32 1.18
C CYS A 202 -11.00 -2.33 1.29
N TYR A 203 -9.74 -2.79 1.15
CA TYR A 203 -8.59 -1.88 1.14
C TYR A 203 -8.67 -0.83 0.03
N ILE A 204 -9.05 -1.24 -1.18
CA ILE A 204 -9.20 -0.33 -2.33
C ILE A 204 -10.30 0.70 -2.07
N ILE A 205 -11.45 0.27 -1.53
CA ILE A 205 -12.59 1.15 -1.23
C ILE A 205 -12.20 2.20 -0.18
N VAL A 206 -11.59 1.78 0.94
CA VAL A 206 -11.14 2.69 1.99
C VAL A 206 -10.05 3.64 1.47
N GLY A 207 -9.21 3.18 0.54
CA GLY A 207 -8.15 3.94 -0.09
C GLY A 207 -8.57 4.82 -1.29
N LEU A 208 -9.84 4.79 -1.72
CA LEU A 208 -10.29 5.59 -2.88
C LEU A 208 -11.47 6.49 -2.58
N LEU A 209 -12.43 6.04 -1.77
CA LEU A 209 -13.61 6.85 -1.46
C LEU A 209 -13.25 8.23 -0.88
N PRO A 210 -12.30 8.36 0.07
CA PRO A 210 -11.93 9.67 0.59
C PRO A 210 -11.29 10.59 -0.46
N ALA A 211 -10.63 10.02 -1.49
CA ALA A 211 -9.99 10.79 -2.54
C ALA A 211 -11.02 11.57 -3.39
N ILE A 212 -12.27 11.11 -3.48
CA ILE A 212 -13.36 11.82 -4.17
C ILE A 212 -13.70 13.12 -3.45
N VAL A 213 -13.58 13.17 -2.12
CA VAL A 213 -13.79 14.40 -1.36
C VAL A 213 -12.57 15.32 -1.47
N ILE A 214 -11.37 14.76 -1.53
CA ILE A 214 -10.14 15.55 -1.58
C ILE A 214 -9.98 16.31 -2.90
N ILE A 215 -10.54 15.83 -4.01
CA ILE A 215 -10.53 16.59 -5.27
C ILE A 215 -11.41 17.86 -5.23
N ASP A 216 -12.30 17.98 -4.24
CA ASP A 216 -13.13 19.18 -4.00
C ASP A 216 -12.43 20.21 -3.09
N MET A 217 -11.15 20.01 -2.77
CA MET A 217 -10.38 20.95 -1.96
C MET A 217 -10.17 22.30 -2.67
N VAL A 218 -10.16 23.36 -1.86
CA VAL A 218 -9.93 24.73 -2.34
C VAL A 218 -8.46 24.93 -2.77
N GLU A 219 -7.53 24.31 -2.04
CA GLU A 219 -6.10 24.39 -2.30
C GLU A 219 -5.62 23.08 -2.96
N TYR A 220 -4.98 23.19 -4.12
CA TYR A 220 -4.56 22.05 -4.94
C TYR A 220 -3.12 21.58 -4.70
N ASP A 221 -2.31 22.33 -3.94
CA ASP A 221 -0.90 22.02 -3.72
C ASP A 221 -0.72 20.62 -3.14
N GLY A 222 0.21 19.81 -3.65
CA GLY A 222 0.43 18.46 -3.14
C GLY A 222 -0.62 17.40 -3.53
N LEU A 223 -1.76 17.77 -4.14
CA LEU A 223 -2.76 16.78 -4.58
C LEU A 223 -2.24 15.92 -5.72
N PHE A 224 -1.34 16.45 -6.55
CA PHE A 224 -0.67 15.68 -7.58
C PHE A 224 0.16 14.55 -6.98
N GLU A 225 1.02 14.86 -6.00
CA GLU A 225 1.81 13.88 -5.27
C GLU A 225 0.94 12.87 -4.54
N MET A 226 -0.16 13.32 -3.91
CA MET A 226 -1.14 12.41 -3.30
C MET A 226 -1.71 11.42 -4.32
N GLY A 227 -2.09 11.91 -5.50
CA GLY A 227 -2.60 11.10 -6.61
C GLY A 227 -1.56 10.11 -7.15
N VAL A 228 -0.32 10.55 -7.37
CA VAL A 228 0.78 9.69 -7.81
C VAL A 228 1.06 8.60 -6.76
N GLY A 229 1.12 8.96 -5.48
CA GLY A 229 1.32 7.98 -4.41
C GLY A 229 0.16 6.99 -4.31
N GLY A 230 -1.08 7.45 -4.50
CA GLY A 230 -2.26 6.57 -4.60
C GLY A 230 -2.18 5.58 -5.77
N PHE A 231 -1.71 6.05 -6.93
CA PHE A 231 -1.46 5.18 -8.09
C PHE A 231 -0.37 4.14 -7.83
N VAL A 232 0.72 4.52 -7.14
CA VAL A 232 1.78 3.60 -6.72
C VAL A 232 1.21 2.52 -5.77
N PHE A 233 0.38 2.89 -4.79
CA PHE A 233 -0.28 1.91 -3.93
C PHE A 233 -1.15 0.93 -4.72
N LEU A 234 -2.00 1.43 -5.63
CA LEU A 234 -2.84 0.56 -6.46
C LEU A 234 -2.02 -0.37 -7.36
N SER A 235 -0.94 0.15 -7.97
CA SER A 235 -0.02 -0.64 -8.77
C SER A 235 0.62 -1.77 -7.95
N GLY A 236 0.93 -1.50 -6.68
CA GLY A 236 1.43 -2.53 -5.78
C GLY A 236 0.45 -3.69 -5.58
N VAL A 237 -0.86 -3.44 -5.58
CA VAL A 237 -1.88 -4.48 -5.32
C VAL A 237 -1.79 -5.62 -6.34
N PHE A 238 -1.36 -5.31 -7.57
CA PHE A 238 -1.06 -6.32 -8.58
C PHE A 238 -0.01 -7.33 -8.08
N PHE A 239 1.08 -6.87 -7.47
CA PHE A 239 2.13 -7.72 -6.93
C PHE A 239 1.66 -8.47 -5.68
N PHE A 240 0.90 -7.81 -4.79
CA PHE A 240 0.30 -8.46 -3.62
C PHE A 240 -0.56 -9.68 -4.01
N LYS A 241 -1.24 -9.62 -5.15
CA LYS A 241 -2.13 -10.70 -5.62
C LYS A 241 -1.43 -11.69 -6.55
N SER A 242 -0.15 -11.42 -6.84
CA SER A 242 0.73 -12.27 -7.63
C SER A 242 1.61 -13.19 -6.76
N ASP A 243 1.36 -13.27 -5.45
CA ASP A 243 2.05 -14.20 -4.54
C ASP A 243 1.95 -15.66 -5.04
N GLY A 244 3.10 -16.28 -5.27
CA GLY A 244 3.24 -17.64 -5.83
C GLY A 244 3.05 -17.74 -7.35
N ILE A 245 2.92 -16.59 -8.03
CA ILE A 245 2.93 -16.47 -9.50
C ILE A 245 4.23 -15.80 -9.96
N ILE A 246 4.66 -14.75 -9.26
CA ILE A 246 5.90 -14.01 -9.51
C ILE A 246 6.84 -14.27 -8.32
N PRO A 247 8.12 -14.60 -8.55
CA PRO A 247 9.09 -14.75 -7.47
C PRO A 247 9.28 -13.42 -6.73
N PHE A 248 9.30 -13.43 -5.40
CA PHE A 248 9.43 -12.22 -4.58
C PHE A 248 8.29 -11.20 -4.76
N ALA A 249 7.11 -11.60 -5.25
CA ALA A 249 5.99 -10.70 -5.46
C ALA A 249 5.63 -9.88 -4.19
N HIS A 250 5.61 -10.54 -3.04
CA HIS A 250 5.34 -9.90 -1.75
C HIS A 250 6.39 -8.83 -1.37
N ALA A 251 7.68 -9.11 -1.59
CA ALA A 251 8.75 -8.15 -1.34
C ALA A 251 8.69 -6.98 -2.33
N ILE A 252 8.28 -7.23 -3.58
CA ILE A 252 8.04 -6.15 -4.55
C ILE A 252 6.86 -5.30 -4.08
N TRP A 253 5.77 -5.92 -3.61
CA TRP A 253 4.63 -5.22 -3.00
C TRP A 253 5.09 -4.28 -1.87
N HIS A 254 5.95 -4.75 -0.98
CA HIS A 254 6.55 -3.91 0.08
C HIS A 254 7.26 -2.68 -0.47
N CYS A 255 8.02 -2.81 -1.56
CA CYS A 255 8.66 -1.66 -2.21
C CYS A 255 7.64 -0.64 -2.74
N PHE A 256 6.51 -1.09 -3.29
CA PHE A 256 5.42 -0.20 -3.70
C PHE A 256 4.76 0.49 -2.50
N VAL A 257 4.53 -0.24 -1.40
CA VAL A 257 4.00 0.33 -0.15
C VAL A 257 4.93 1.43 0.39
N PHE A 258 6.23 1.16 0.42
CA PHE A 258 7.24 2.15 0.80
C PHE A 258 7.21 3.38 -0.11
N LEU A 259 7.27 3.18 -1.43
CA LEU A 259 7.33 4.30 -2.38
C LEU A 259 6.06 5.15 -2.30
N GLY A 260 4.88 4.54 -2.21
CA GLY A 260 3.62 5.23 -2.00
C GLY A 260 3.61 6.01 -0.69
N ALA A 261 4.06 5.39 0.41
CA ALA A 261 4.15 6.03 1.72
C ALA A 261 5.14 7.21 1.72
N ALA A 262 6.28 7.09 1.03
CA ALA A 262 7.28 8.14 0.91
C ALA A 262 6.73 9.35 0.14
N ILE A 263 5.98 9.12 -0.95
CA ILE A 263 5.34 10.17 -1.73
C ILE A 263 4.24 10.86 -0.91
N HIS A 264 3.40 10.10 -0.21
CA HIS A 264 2.37 10.67 0.69
C HIS A 264 3.00 11.47 1.82
N TYR A 265 4.06 10.95 2.44
CA TYR A 265 4.81 11.65 3.47
C TYR A 265 5.41 12.95 2.94
N TYR A 266 6.03 12.92 1.76
CA TYR A 266 6.56 14.10 1.10
C TYR A 266 5.48 15.16 0.89
N ALA A 267 4.30 14.76 0.43
CA ALA A 267 3.19 15.68 0.21
C ALA A 267 2.71 16.31 1.53
N VAL A 268 2.50 15.51 2.57
CA VAL A 268 2.08 15.99 3.89
C VAL A 268 3.13 16.93 4.50
N TYR A 269 4.41 16.55 4.43
CA TYR A 269 5.50 17.32 5.02
C TYR A 269 5.72 18.68 4.34
N ASN A 270 5.58 18.75 3.01
CA ASN A 270 5.89 19.98 2.25
C ASN A 270 4.70 20.90 2.03
N TYR A 271 3.47 20.37 2.01
CA TYR A 271 2.28 21.18 1.67
C TYR A 271 1.33 21.38 2.85
N LEU A 272 1.31 20.49 3.85
CA LEU A 272 0.36 20.57 4.96
C LEU A 272 1.01 20.98 6.28
N ILE A 273 2.14 20.35 6.62
CA ILE A 273 2.90 20.64 7.84
C ILE A 273 3.98 21.68 7.52
N VAL A 274 3.55 22.86 7.09
CA VAL A 274 4.45 23.97 6.75
C VAL A 274 4.59 24.97 7.92
N PRO A 275 5.76 25.60 8.11
CA PRO A 275 5.94 26.68 9.07
C PRO A 275 5.15 27.90 8.58
N THR A 276 4.55 28.64 9.52
CA THR A 276 3.72 29.82 9.24
C THR A 276 4.42 30.85 8.34
N SER A 277 5.75 31.01 8.45
CA SER A 277 6.53 31.94 7.62
C SER A 277 6.50 31.61 6.12
N GLN A 278 6.61 30.33 5.73
CA GLN A 278 6.53 29.93 4.32
C GLN A 278 5.15 30.13 3.72
N LYS A 279 4.08 30.01 4.53
CA LYS A 279 2.71 30.25 4.09
C LYS A 279 2.45 31.73 3.81
N ILE A 280 3.05 32.62 4.61
CA ILE A 280 2.98 34.08 4.38
C ILE A 280 3.78 34.46 3.12
N ASP A 281 4.95 33.86 2.90
CA ASP A 281 5.79 34.12 1.71
C ASP A 281 5.18 33.60 0.40
N SER A 282 4.38 32.54 0.43
CA SER A 282 3.65 32.05 -0.74
C SER A 282 2.41 32.90 -1.04
N MET A 283 1.67 33.30 0.00
CA MET A 283 0.52 34.22 -0.13
C MET A 283 0.95 35.60 -0.66
N THR A 284 2.06 36.14 -0.18
CA THR A 284 2.60 37.43 -0.66
C THR A 284 3.13 37.36 -2.08
N ARG A 285 3.80 36.26 -2.47
CA ARG A 285 4.20 36.04 -3.88
C ARG A 285 3.01 35.92 -4.83
N ASN A 286 1.96 35.20 -4.45
CA ASN A 286 0.78 35.03 -5.31
C ASN A 286 -0.09 36.29 -5.39
N ASN A 287 -0.03 37.18 -4.39
CA ASN A 287 -0.75 38.45 -4.37
C ASN A 287 0.08 39.66 -4.84
N SER A 288 1.32 39.42 -5.31
CA SER A 288 2.13 40.48 -5.92
C SER A 288 1.50 40.87 -7.25
N PRO A 289 1.14 42.16 -7.48
CA PRO A 289 0.70 42.58 -8.80
C PRO A 289 1.83 42.30 -9.78
N LEU A 290 1.52 41.57 -10.86
CA LEU A 290 2.42 41.40 -11.98
C LEU A 290 2.74 42.78 -12.53
N ILE A 291 3.88 43.35 -12.12
CA ILE A 291 4.47 44.50 -12.79
C ILE A 291 4.97 43.95 -14.14
N LYS A 292 4.12 44.07 -15.15
CA LYS A 292 4.48 43.99 -16.57
C LYS A 292 3.92 45.21 -17.25
#